data_AF-A0A4Q6BE29-F1
#
_entry.id   AF-A0A4Q6BE29-F1
#
_cell.length_a   1.000
_cell.length_b   1.000
_cell.length_c   1.000
_cell.angle_alpha   90.00
_cell.angle_beta   90.00
_cell.angle_gamma   90.00
#
_symmetry.space_group_name_H-M   'P 1'
#
loop_
_entity.id
_entity.type
_entity.pdbx_description
1 polymer ?
#
loop_
_entity_poly.entity_id
_entity_poly.type
_entity_poly.pdbx_seq_one_letter_code
_entity_poly.pdbx_strand_id
1 'polypeptide(L)'
;MEPKRIDILSDSTGETAEKVVRAAMLQFPHSGAHIRLHTRIRTQDMVRPILERAAEGGALVVFTVVSPELREYIHAQSYELKVESLDVIGSLIGKLAVFLDRTPINTPSGMLPLSEEYFRRIEAVEFTVK
;
A
#
# COMPACT_ATOMS: atom_id res chain seq x y z
N MET A 1 -22.54 2.57 -16.92
CA MET A 1 -21.08 2.78 -16.86
C MET A 1 -20.51 1.77 -15.91
N GLU A 2 -19.38 1.14 -16.25
CA GLU A 2 -18.68 0.32 -15.27
C GLU A 2 -18.25 1.18 -14.06
N PRO A 3 -18.35 0.64 -12.83
CA PRO A 3 -17.97 1.37 -11.64
C PRO A 3 -16.46 1.67 -11.64
N LYS A 4 -16.09 2.86 -11.16
CA LYS A 4 -14.69 3.27 -11.02
C LYS A 4 -13.94 2.32 -10.09
N ARG A 5 -12.69 1.98 -10.41
CA ARG A 5 -11.87 1.06 -9.63
C ARG A 5 -10.68 1.77 -8.98
N ILE A 6 -10.39 1.39 -7.74
CA ILE A 6 -9.20 1.77 -6.99
C ILE A 6 -8.42 0.49 -6.68
N ASP A 7 -7.27 0.31 -7.32
CA ASP A 7 -6.39 -0.84 -7.09
C ASP A 7 -5.34 -0.46 -6.04
N ILE A 8 -5.37 -1.14 -4.89
CA ILE A 8 -4.44 -0.93 -3.78
C ILE A 8 -3.31 -1.94 -3.84
N LEU A 9 -2.07 -1.48 -3.75
CA LEU A 9 -0.86 -2.29 -3.88
C LEU A 9 -0.03 -2.24 -2.59
N SER A 10 0.31 -3.38 -2.00
CA SER A 10 1.16 -3.45 -0.81
C SER A 10 2.10 -4.66 -0.79
N ASP A 11 3.35 -4.44 -0.39
CA ASP A 11 4.37 -5.48 -0.17
C ASP A 11 4.15 -6.31 1.12
N SER A 12 3.15 -5.93 1.92
CA SER A 12 2.73 -6.57 3.17
C SER A 12 1.23 -6.85 3.15
N THR A 13 0.47 -6.51 4.20
CA THR A 13 -0.97 -6.79 4.34
C THR A 13 -1.88 -5.81 3.60
N GLY A 14 -1.40 -4.59 3.30
CA GLY A 14 -2.18 -3.55 2.64
C GLY A 14 -3.19 -2.80 3.53
N GLU A 15 -3.28 -3.13 4.82
CA GLU A 15 -4.22 -2.47 5.74
C GLU A 15 -4.03 -0.96 5.83
N THR A 16 -2.78 -0.48 5.81
CA THR A 16 -2.49 0.96 5.90
C THR A 16 -3.09 1.71 4.72
N ALA A 17 -2.79 1.26 3.50
CA ALA A 17 -3.32 1.86 2.29
C ALA A 17 -4.85 1.78 2.25
N GLU A 18 -5.41 0.62 2.61
CA GLU A 18 -6.86 0.43 2.65
C GLU A 18 -7.55 1.38 3.62
N LYS A 19 -7.02 1.54 4.85
CA LYS A 19 -7.55 2.47 5.84
C LYS A 19 -7.53 3.92 5.33
N VAL A 20 -6.42 4.34 4.71
CA VAL A 20 -6.28 5.69 4.15
C VAL A 20 -7.28 5.91 3.02
N VAL A 21 -7.38 4.98 2.06
CA VAL A 21 -8.33 5.07 0.94
C VAL A 21 -9.76 5.09 1.45
N ARG A 22 -10.14 4.18 2.35
CA ARG A 22 -11.50 4.13 2.91
C ARG A 22 -11.85 5.42 3.66
N ALA A 23 -10.93 5.98 4.44
CA ALA A 23 -11.15 7.26 5.12
C ALA A 23 -11.38 8.41 4.13
N ALA A 24 -10.59 8.49 3.05
CA ALA A 24 -10.79 9.48 2.00
C ALA A 24 -12.12 9.30 1.26
N MET A 25 -12.52 8.05 1.00
CA MET A 25 -13.77 7.71 0.32
C MET A 25 -15.03 8.13 1.09
N LEU A 26 -14.95 8.35 2.41
CA LEU A 26 -16.06 8.91 3.19
C LEU A 26 -16.48 10.31 2.70
N GLN A 27 -15.60 11.03 2.01
CA GLN A 27 -15.90 12.34 1.40
C GLN A 27 -16.70 12.22 0.09
N PHE A 28 -16.87 11.00 -0.45
CA PHE A 28 -17.53 10.73 -1.73
C PHE A 28 -18.65 9.69 -1.55
N PRO A 29 -19.71 10.02 -0.78
CA PRO A 29 -20.86 9.14 -0.64
C PRO A 29 -21.48 8.85 -2.02
N HIS A 30 -22.00 7.63 -2.21
CA HIS A 30 -22.61 7.17 -3.47
C HIS A 30 -21.71 7.15 -4.71
N SER A 31 -20.38 7.24 -4.54
CA SER A 31 -19.43 7.13 -5.66
C SER A 31 -19.53 5.82 -6.45
N GLY A 32 -19.99 4.72 -5.82
CA GLY A 32 -20.08 3.41 -6.43
C GLY A 32 -18.72 2.80 -6.81
N ALA A 33 -17.61 3.37 -6.33
CA ALA A 33 -16.28 2.90 -6.65
C ALA A 33 -15.93 1.61 -5.90
N HIS A 34 -15.21 0.71 -6.55
CA HIS A 34 -14.75 -0.54 -5.95
C HIS A 34 -13.26 -0.47 -5.61
N ILE A 35 -12.94 -0.89 -4.39
CA ILE A 35 -11.57 -1.06 -3.92
C ILE A 35 -11.15 -2.50 -4.16
N ARG A 36 -10.00 -2.72 -4.78
CA ARG A 36 -9.38 -4.02 -4.94
C ARG A 36 -8.02 -4.03 -4.28
N LEU A 37 -7.79 -4.98 -3.37
CA LEU A 37 -6.54 -5.06 -2.61
C LEU A 37 -5.59 -6.12 -3.20
N HIS A 38 -4.37 -5.72 -3.49
CA HIS A 38 -3.25 -6.55 -3.93
C HIS A 38 -2.17 -6.56 -2.86
N THR A 39 -2.14 -7.64 -2.08
CA THR A 39 -1.21 -7.80 -0.95
C THR A 39 0.03 -8.60 -1.35
N ARG A 40 1.10 -8.49 -0.56
CA ARG A 40 2.35 -9.23 -0.72
C ARG A 40 2.97 -9.12 -2.13
N ILE A 41 2.76 -8.00 -2.82
CA ILE A 41 3.43 -7.73 -4.10
C ILE A 41 4.90 -7.36 -3.84
N ARG A 42 5.81 -8.25 -4.22
CA ARG A 42 7.24 -8.13 -3.85
C ARG A 42 8.18 -8.10 -5.05
N THR A 43 7.67 -8.27 -6.26
CA THR A 43 8.46 -8.30 -7.49
C THR A 43 7.81 -7.46 -8.58
N GLN A 44 8.64 -7.01 -9.52
CA GLN A 44 8.20 -6.26 -10.70
C GLN A 44 7.20 -7.08 -11.54
N ASP A 45 7.43 -8.40 -11.68
CA ASP A 45 6.54 -9.32 -12.41
C ASP A 45 5.15 -9.44 -11.79
N MET A 46 5.03 -9.29 -10.46
CA MET A 46 3.70 -9.26 -9.81
C MET A 46 2.99 -7.92 -10.04
N VAL A 47 3.75 -6.82 -10.07
CA VAL A 47 3.22 -5.46 -10.21
C VAL A 47 2.77 -5.18 -11.64
N ARG A 48 3.58 -5.56 -12.64
CA ARG A 48 3.33 -5.26 -14.07
C ARG A 48 1.91 -5.56 -14.54
N PRO A 49 1.39 -6.81 -14.40
CA PRO A 49 0.06 -7.12 -14.88
C PRO A 49 -1.06 -6.40 -14.11
N ILE A 50 -0.79 -5.91 -12.90
CA ILE A 50 -1.75 -5.08 -12.15
C ILE A 50 -1.83 -3.69 -12.78
N LEU A 51 -0.68 -3.08 -13.09
CA LEU A 51 -0.62 -1.76 -13.73
C LEU A 51 -1.18 -1.79 -15.16
N GLU A 52 -0.90 -2.84 -15.93
CA GLU A 52 -1.47 -3.02 -17.28
C GLU A 52 -3.01 -3.07 -17.23
N ARG A 53 -3.59 -3.86 -16.32
CA ARG A 53 -5.04 -3.91 -16.11
C ARG A 53 -5.62 -2.61 -15.55
N ALA A 54 -4.84 -1.88 -14.76
CA ALA A 54 -5.23 -0.56 -14.25
C ALA A 54 -5.31 0.45 -15.41
N ALA A 55 -4.36 0.41 -16.35
CA ALA A 55 -4.36 1.24 -17.55
C ALA A 55 -5.57 0.94 -18.45
N GLU A 56 -5.82 -0.34 -18.74
CA GLU A 56 -6.96 -0.78 -19.56
C GLU A 56 -8.31 -0.35 -18.93
N GLY A 57 -8.43 -0.47 -17.61
CA GLY A 57 -9.66 -0.17 -16.88
C GLY A 57 -9.79 1.28 -16.39
N GLY A 58 -8.79 2.13 -16.59
CA GLY A 58 -8.73 3.49 -16.04
C GLY A 58 -8.86 3.52 -14.51
N ALA A 59 -8.19 2.60 -13.81
CA ALA A 59 -8.21 2.51 -12.36
C ALA A 59 -7.19 3.46 -11.71
N LEU A 60 -7.56 4.02 -10.55
CA LEU A 60 -6.60 4.72 -9.68
C LEU A 60 -5.77 3.69 -8.92
N VAL A 61 -4.46 3.82 -8.94
CA VAL A 61 -3.54 2.97 -8.17
C VAL A 61 -3.10 3.68 -6.90
N VAL A 62 -3.27 3.03 -5.75
CA VAL A 62 -2.78 3.56 -4.46
C VAL A 62 -1.86 2.53 -3.84
N PHE A 63 -0.67 2.92 -3.40
CA PHE A 63 0.28 1.92 -2.94
C PHE A 63 1.07 2.31 -1.71
N THR A 64 1.45 1.27 -0.97
CA THR A 64 2.36 1.32 0.17
C THR A 64 3.40 0.23 -0.01
N VAL A 65 4.54 0.60 -0.59
CA VAL A 65 5.69 -0.27 -0.84
C VAL A 65 6.92 0.40 -0.25
N VAL A 66 7.67 -0.31 0.58
CA VAL A 66 8.86 0.22 1.27
C VAL A 66 10.17 -0.09 0.56
N SER A 67 10.21 -1.12 -0.28
CA SER A 67 11.36 -1.40 -1.15
C SER A 67 11.56 -0.24 -2.15
N PRO A 68 12.73 0.44 -2.16
CA PRO A 68 13.02 1.53 -3.07
C PRO A 68 12.97 1.09 -4.53
N GLU A 69 13.55 -0.06 -4.85
CA GLU A 69 13.58 -0.60 -6.22
C GLU A 69 12.16 -0.85 -6.75
N LEU A 70 11.31 -1.51 -5.96
CA LEU A 70 9.94 -1.79 -6.39
C LEU A 70 9.09 -0.52 -6.45
N ARG A 71 9.34 0.44 -5.57
CA ARG A 71 8.70 1.75 -5.59
C ARG A 71 9.05 2.54 -6.85
N GLU A 72 10.35 2.64 -7.18
CA GLU A 72 10.82 3.28 -8.41
C GLU A 72 10.22 2.63 -9.64
N TYR A 73 10.18 1.29 -9.66
CA TYR A 73 9.53 0.54 -10.73
C TYR A 73 8.04 0.88 -10.88
N ILE A 74 7.28 0.93 -9.77
CA ILE A 74 5.85 1.30 -9.79
C ILE A 74 5.69 2.72 -10.35
N HIS A 75 6.48 3.69 -9.88
CA HIS A 75 6.41 5.08 -10.39
C HIS A 75 6.71 5.14 -11.89
N ALA A 76 7.78 4.50 -12.35
CA ALA A 76 8.17 4.49 -13.76
C ALA A 76 7.10 3.83 -14.65
N GLN A 77 6.62 2.64 -14.28
CA GLN A 77 5.61 1.93 -15.05
C GLN A 77 4.25 2.63 -15.02
N SER A 78 3.83 3.20 -13.88
CA SER A 78 2.61 4.00 -13.82
C SER A 78 2.69 5.22 -14.75
N TYR A 79 3.84 5.89 -14.81
CA TYR A 79 4.07 6.98 -15.75
C TYR A 79 4.00 6.51 -17.21
N GLU A 80 4.72 5.44 -17.58
CA GLU A 80 4.75 4.89 -18.93
C GLU A 80 3.36 4.45 -19.42
N LEU A 81 2.61 3.77 -18.55
CA LEU A 81 1.27 3.25 -18.84
C LEU A 81 0.17 4.30 -18.69
N LYS A 82 0.51 5.54 -18.29
CA LYS A 82 -0.44 6.64 -18.01
C LYS A 82 -1.51 6.23 -16.98
N VAL A 83 -1.06 5.57 -15.92
CA VAL A 83 -1.89 5.16 -14.79
C VAL A 83 -1.75 6.17 -13.67
N GLU A 84 -2.87 6.77 -13.28
CA GLU A 84 -2.93 7.65 -12.11
C GLU A 84 -2.59 6.87 -10.86
N SER A 85 -1.55 7.31 -10.14
CA SER A 85 -1.01 6.59 -9.00
C SER A 85 -0.65 7.49 -7.82
N LEU A 86 -0.76 6.95 -6.60
CA LEU A 86 -0.41 7.62 -5.35
C LEU A 86 0.45 6.71 -4.45
N ASP A 87 1.67 7.15 -4.18
CA ASP A 87 2.56 6.57 -3.17
C ASP A 87 2.26 7.17 -1.79
N VAL A 88 1.47 6.44 -0.99
CA VAL A 88 0.99 6.92 0.31
C VAL A 88 2.10 6.97 1.35
N ILE A 89 3.05 6.03 1.30
CA ILE A 89 4.04 5.86 2.36
C ILE A 89 5.42 6.41 1.99
N GLY A 90 5.79 6.41 0.71
CA GLY A 90 7.14 6.76 0.28
C GLY A 90 7.49 8.21 0.57
N SER A 91 6.54 9.14 0.35
CA SER A 91 6.72 10.55 0.69
C SER A 91 6.91 10.77 2.19
N LEU A 92 6.17 10.03 3.03
CA LEU A 92 6.30 10.10 4.49
C LEU A 92 7.65 9.52 4.95
N ILE A 93 8.08 8.38 4.40
CA ILE A 93 9.38 7.78 4.71
C ILE A 93 10.51 8.75 4.40
N GLY A 94 10.48 9.43 3.25
CA GLY A 94 11.48 10.44 2.90
C GLY A 94 11.53 11.60 3.89
N LYS A 95 10.36 12.11 4.33
CA LYS A 95 10.29 13.18 5.35
C LYS A 95 10.80 12.71 6.71
N LEU A 96 10.47 11.49 7.13
CA LEU A 96 10.94 10.92 8.39
C LEU A 96 12.44 10.68 8.38
N ALA A 97 13.02 10.26 7.26
CA ALA A 97 14.47 10.08 7.13
C ALA A 97 15.22 11.39 7.42
N VAL A 98 14.75 12.50 6.85
CA VAL A 98 15.31 13.84 7.06
C VAL A 98 15.08 14.31 8.49
N PHE A 99 13.84 14.17 9.01
CA PHE A 99 13.49 14.65 10.34
C PHE A 99 14.22 13.90 11.46
N LEU A 100 14.41 12.59 11.31
CA LEU A 100 15.06 11.75 12.32
C LEU A 100 16.58 11.67 12.14
N ASP A 101 17.12 12.19 11.04
CA ASP A 101 18.53 12.02 10.64
C ASP A 101 18.94 10.53 10.64
N ARG A 102 18.11 9.71 9.97
CA ARG A 102 18.27 8.26 9.91
C ARG A 102 17.93 7.72 8.52
N THR A 103 18.65 6.66 8.13
CA THR A 103 18.33 5.92 6.90
C THR A 103 17.17 4.96 7.16
N PRO A 104 16.13 4.92 6.31
CA PRO A 104 15.05 3.94 6.42
C PRO A 104 15.58 2.52 6.24
N ILE A 105 15.04 1.58 7.02
CA ILE A 105 15.37 0.16 6.91
C ILE A 105 14.83 -0.48 5.62
N ASN A 106 13.78 0.10 5.01
CA ASN A 106 13.18 -0.36 3.75
C ASN A 106 12.70 -1.82 3.72
N THR A 107 12.44 -2.41 4.88
CA THR A 107 11.98 -3.78 5.03
C THR A 107 10.46 -3.82 5.24
N PRO A 108 9.70 -4.57 4.40
CA PRO A 108 8.26 -4.72 4.58
C PRO A 108 7.90 -5.21 5.97
N SER A 109 6.76 -4.77 6.52
CA SER A 109 6.41 -5.06 7.91
C SER A 109 6.32 -6.56 8.22
N GLY A 110 5.86 -7.38 7.26
CA GLY A 110 5.82 -8.84 7.41
C GLY A 110 7.17 -9.55 7.40
N MET A 111 8.28 -8.82 7.16
CA MET A 111 9.65 -9.34 7.27
C MET A 111 10.38 -8.79 8.50
N LEU A 112 9.78 -7.84 9.24
CA LEU A 112 10.36 -7.34 10.47
C LEU A 112 10.18 -8.38 11.59
N PRO A 113 11.14 -8.47 12.53
CA PRO A 113 10.93 -9.22 13.76
C PRO A 113 9.67 -8.74 14.46
N LEU A 114 8.93 -9.68 15.06
CA LEU A 114 7.77 -9.34 15.88
C LEU A 114 8.20 -8.44 17.04
N SER A 115 7.51 -7.32 17.22
CA SER A 115 7.83 -6.36 18.28
C SER A 115 7.33 -6.86 19.64
N GLU A 116 7.90 -6.34 20.72
CA GLU A 116 7.40 -6.55 22.08
C GLU A 116 5.92 -6.11 22.23
N GLU A 117 5.49 -5.10 21.46
CA GLU A 117 4.08 -4.68 21.41
C GLU A 117 3.17 -5.77 20.80
N TYR A 118 3.63 -6.48 19.77
CA TYR A 118 2.90 -7.61 19.20
C TYR A 118 2.71 -8.73 20.24
N PHE A 119 3.78 -9.10 20.95
CA PHE A 119 3.71 -10.12 22.00
C PHE A 119 2.78 -9.70 23.15
N ARG A 120 2.86 -8.44 23.61
CA ARG A 120 1.92 -7.90 24.61
C ARG A 120 0.46 -7.98 24.15
N ARG A 121 0.17 -7.73 22.87
CA ARG A 121 -1.19 -7.90 22.33
C ARG A 121 -1.66 -9.34 22.38
N ILE A 122 -0.80 -10.30 22.04
CA ILE A 122 -1.15 -11.73 22.10
C ILE A 122 -1.42 -12.16 23.55
N GLU A 123 -0.55 -11.76 24.49
CA GLU A 123 -0.76 -12.04 25.92
C GLU A 123 -2.09 -11.47 26.44
N ALA A 124 -2.44 -10.24 26.04
CA ALA A 124 -3.71 -9.62 26.42
C ALA A 124 -4.92 -10.38 25.85
N VAL A 125 -4.84 -10.86 24.61
CA VAL A 125 -5.90 -11.68 23.99
C VAL A 125 -6.01 -13.02 24.72
N GLU A 126 -4.91 -13.71 24.99
CA GLU A 126 -4.91 -15.00 25.71
C GLU A 126 -5.45 -14.89 27.15
N PHE A 127 -5.17 -13.78 27.85
CA PHE A 127 -5.72 -13.52 29.18
C PHE A 127 -7.24 -13.36 29.16
N THR A 128 -7.79 -12.79 28.08
CA THR A 128 -9.24 -12.49 27.97
C THR A 128 -10.05 -13.70 27.51
N VAL A 129 -9.40 -14.70 26.90
CA VAL A 129 -10.04 -15.94 26.41
C VAL A 129 -10.02 -17.05 27.48
N LYS A 130 -9.31 -16.85 28.61
CA LYS A 130 -9.32 -17.75 29.78
C LYS A 130 -10.40 -17.42 30.80
#